data_AF-A0A2Y9H0W3-F1
#
_entry.id   AF-A0A2Y9H0W3-F1
#
_cell.length_a   1.000
_cell.length_b   1.000
_cell.length_c   1.000
_cell.angle_alpha   90.00
_cell.angle_beta   90.00
_cell.angle_gamma   90.00
#
_symmetry.space_group_name_H-M   'P 1'
#
loop_
_entity.id
_entity.type
_entity.pdbx_description
1 polymer ?
#
loop_
_entity_poly.entity_id
_entity_poly.type
_entity_poly.pdbx_seq_one_letter_code
_entity_poly.pdbx_strand_id
1 'polypeptide(L)'
;MLRSCASRLRTPGALRGRLGGAPPPARDSRPPPRSFSSEVIYVDHSLPNPSWSKDMRLLFDQFMKKTEDGSWKRLPSHKSVSPQRTEEVKTFFPDAKPIKEHMSQAQLFPRSLEEGLGFEYAMFHNHVENRTVCIFQGGPYLQGVPGFLHGGAIATMIDSTVGMCAVLAEGVVMTANLNINFRRFICKTRS
;
A
#
# COMPACT_ATOMS: atom_id res chain seq x y z
N MET A 1 43.34 -46.40 26.27
CA MET A 1 43.02 -47.62 25.48
C MET A 1 43.23 -47.32 24.01
N LEU A 2 43.41 -48.35 23.19
CA LEU A 2 44.33 -48.44 22.05
C LEU A 2 43.90 -47.75 20.74
N ARG A 3 44.96 -47.55 19.93
CA ARG A 3 45.10 -46.99 18.58
C ARG A 3 44.36 -47.78 17.49
N SER A 4 43.98 -47.03 16.44
CA SER A 4 44.26 -47.27 15.00
C SER A 4 43.72 -48.52 14.30
N CYS A 5 43.12 -48.35 13.12
CA CYS A 5 43.69 -48.74 11.82
C CYS A 5 42.62 -48.80 10.73
N ALA A 6 42.94 -48.20 9.57
CA ALA A 6 42.26 -48.45 8.31
C ALA A 6 42.61 -49.84 7.77
N SER A 7 41.72 -50.46 6.98
CA SER A 7 41.97 -50.81 5.56
C SER A 7 41.04 -51.91 5.02
N ARG A 8 40.83 -51.82 3.69
CA ARG A 8 40.54 -52.89 2.69
C ARG A 8 39.10 -53.44 2.53
N LEU A 9 38.47 -52.94 1.46
CA LEU A 9 37.89 -53.66 0.30
C LEU A 9 37.79 -55.21 0.36
N ARG A 10 36.58 -55.75 0.14
CA ARG A 10 36.19 -56.60 -1.02
C ARG A 10 34.75 -57.14 -0.87
N THR A 11 33.99 -57.01 -1.96
CA THR A 11 32.75 -57.71 -2.40
C THR A 11 32.96 -59.23 -2.59
N PRO A 12 31.99 -60.06 -3.11
CA PRO A 12 30.52 -60.06 -3.12
C PRO A 12 29.87 -61.44 -2.76
N GLY A 13 28.53 -61.50 -2.72
CA GLY A 13 27.73 -62.71 -3.02
C GLY A 13 27.33 -63.55 -1.81
N ALA A 14 26.26 -64.36 -1.83
CA ALA A 14 25.14 -64.51 -2.74
C ALA A 14 24.05 -65.29 -1.97
N LEU A 15 22.77 -64.96 -2.25
CA LEU A 15 21.59 -65.83 -2.33
C LEU A 15 21.33 -66.92 -1.27
N ARG A 16 20.20 -66.74 -0.55
CA ARG A 16 19.07 -67.68 -0.30
C ARG A 16 18.26 -67.07 0.87
N GLY A 17 16.94 -67.02 0.93
CA GLY A 17 15.83 -67.58 0.17
C GLY A 17 14.54 -66.87 0.60
N ARG A 18 13.47 -67.10 -0.16
CA ARG A 18 12.19 -66.38 -0.21
C ARG A 18 11.18 -66.93 0.81
N LEU A 19 10.34 -66.09 1.45
CA LEU A 19 8.86 -66.15 1.43
C LEU A 19 8.21 -65.24 2.51
N GLY A 20 7.19 -64.47 2.11
CA GLY A 20 5.98 -64.27 2.93
C GLY A 20 5.71 -62.85 3.45
N GLY A 21 4.67 -62.20 2.90
CA GLY A 21 3.93 -61.11 3.57
C GLY A 21 3.77 -59.83 2.75
N ALA A 22 2.57 -59.59 2.21
CA ALA A 22 2.20 -58.33 1.54
C ALA A 22 1.96 -57.21 2.57
N PRO A 23 2.31 -55.94 2.27
CA PRO A 23 2.00 -54.79 3.13
C PRO A 23 0.54 -54.30 2.93
N PRO A 24 -0.10 -53.74 3.97
CA PRO A 24 -1.51 -53.31 3.93
C PRO A 24 -1.73 -52.04 3.08
N PRO A 25 -2.96 -51.81 2.59
CA PRO A 25 -3.26 -50.73 1.65
C PRO A 25 -3.25 -49.34 2.31
N ALA A 26 -2.77 -48.36 1.55
CA ALA A 26 -2.69 -46.95 1.93
C ALA A 26 -4.08 -46.36 2.24
N ARG A 27 -4.23 -45.75 3.42
CA ARG A 27 -5.41 -44.97 3.81
C ARG A 27 -5.32 -43.54 3.27
N ASP A 28 -6.37 -43.17 2.56
CA ASP A 28 -7.03 -41.87 2.48
C ASP A 28 -6.21 -40.62 2.10
N SER A 29 -6.29 -40.31 0.80
CA SER A 29 -5.97 -39.01 0.20
C SER A 29 -6.91 -37.93 0.76
N ARG A 30 -6.51 -37.27 1.85
CA ARG A 30 -7.17 -36.03 2.31
C ARG A 30 -7.04 -34.99 1.20
N PRO A 31 -8.15 -34.43 0.65
CA PRO A 31 -8.04 -33.35 -0.31
C PRO A 31 -7.37 -32.15 0.39
N PRO A 32 -6.45 -31.44 -0.30
CA PRO A 32 -5.79 -30.29 0.28
C PRO A 32 -6.85 -29.26 0.70
N PRO A 33 -6.68 -28.61 1.87
CA PRO A 33 -7.60 -27.54 2.26
C PRO A 33 -7.59 -26.49 1.14
N ARG A 34 -8.78 -26.24 0.58
CA ARG A 34 -9.00 -25.15 -0.38
C ARG A 34 -8.57 -23.86 0.32
N SER A 35 -7.44 -23.29 -0.09
CA SER A 35 -7.05 -21.97 0.38
C SER A 35 -8.04 -20.99 -0.25
N PHE A 36 -8.96 -20.47 0.56
CA PHE A 36 -9.68 -19.27 0.19
C PHE A 36 -8.64 -18.15 0.18
N SER A 37 -8.16 -17.81 -1.01
CA SER A 37 -7.47 -16.54 -1.23
C SER A 37 -8.48 -15.46 -0.91
N SER A 38 -8.39 -14.84 0.27
CA SER A 38 -9.14 -13.64 0.57
C SER A 38 -8.73 -12.59 -0.46
N GLU A 39 -9.57 -12.37 -1.46
CA GLU A 39 -9.40 -11.26 -2.40
C GLU A 39 -9.39 -9.98 -1.58
N VAL A 40 -8.22 -9.35 -1.47
CA VAL A 40 -8.07 -8.08 -0.77
C VAL A 40 -8.86 -7.05 -1.57
N ILE A 41 -10.04 -6.69 -1.07
CA ILE A 41 -10.87 -5.64 -1.70
C ILE A 41 -10.09 -4.33 -1.59
N TYR A 42 -9.64 -3.83 -2.74
CA TYR A 42 -9.01 -2.52 -2.86
C TYR A 42 -10.09 -1.44 -2.79
N VAL A 43 -10.37 -0.95 -1.58
CA VAL A 43 -11.37 0.11 -1.36
C VAL A 43 -10.77 1.47 -1.69
N ASP A 44 -11.40 2.19 -2.61
CA ASP A 44 -11.04 3.57 -2.94
C ASP A 44 -11.60 4.54 -1.89
N HIS A 45 -10.70 5.09 -1.08
CA HIS A 45 -10.99 6.06 -0.03
C HIS A 45 -11.06 7.51 -0.54
N SER A 46 -10.97 7.74 -1.85
CA SER A 46 -11.12 9.08 -2.48
C SER A 46 -12.55 9.34 -2.98
N LEU A 47 -13.53 8.62 -2.43
CA LEU A 47 -14.95 8.80 -2.71
C LEU A 47 -15.65 9.43 -1.50
N PRO A 48 -16.76 10.17 -1.71
CA PRO A 48 -17.50 10.79 -0.62
C PRO A 48 -17.98 9.75 0.40
N ASN A 49 -17.75 10.06 1.67
CA ASN A 49 -18.22 9.28 2.82
C ASN A 49 -18.95 10.18 3.82
N PRO A 50 -19.75 9.67 4.78
CA PRO A 50 -20.52 10.49 5.73
C PRO A 50 -19.75 11.64 6.39
N SER A 51 -18.45 11.50 6.64
CA SER A 51 -17.64 12.54 7.30
C SER A 51 -17.35 13.79 6.44
N TRP A 52 -17.51 13.72 5.10
CA TRP A 52 -17.22 14.86 4.23
C TRP A 52 -18.19 16.01 4.44
N SER A 53 -17.65 17.21 4.65
CA SER A 53 -18.44 18.43 4.75
C SER A 53 -19.14 18.77 3.44
N LYS A 54 -20.15 19.64 3.54
CA LYS A 54 -20.89 20.16 2.38
C LYS A 54 -19.96 20.82 1.37
N ASP A 55 -18.98 21.59 1.84
CA ASP A 55 -18.03 22.28 0.97
C ASP A 55 -17.11 21.29 0.25
N MET A 56 -16.60 20.27 0.96
CA MET A 56 -15.78 19.23 0.34
C MET A 56 -16.55 18.46 -0.74
N ARG A 57 -17.80 18.09 -0.47
CA ARG A 57 -18.68 17.43 -1.45
C ARG A 57 -18.97 18.33 -2.65
N LEU A 58 -19.29 19.60 -2.41
CA LEU A 58 -19.55 20.57 -3.47
C LEU A 58 -18.34 20.72 -4.41
N LEU A 59 -17.14 20.87 -3.84
CA LEU A 59 -15.90 20.93 -4.63
C LEU A 59 -15.66 19.62 -5.39
N PHE A 60 -15.91 18.48 -4.75
CA PHE A 60 -15.78 17.17 -5.40
C PHE A 60 -16.72 17.05 -6.62
N ASP A 61 -17.99 17.41 -6.47
CA ASP A 61 -18.98 17.36 -7.55
C ASP A 61 -18.60 18.31 -8.70
N GLN A 62 -18.09 19.51 -8.38
CA GLN A 62 -17.57 20.45 -9.37
C GLN A 62 -16.41 19.84 -10.17
N PHE A 63 -15.47 19.16 -9.52
CA PHE A 63 -14.36 18.51 -10.20
C PHE A 63 -14.78 17.25 -10.94
N MET A 64 -15.74 16.48 -10.43
CA MET A 64 -16.33 15.35 -11.15
C MET A 64 -16.98 15.79 -12.46
N LYS A 65 -17.70 16.91 -12.48
CA LYS A 65 -18.23 17.49 -13.72
C LYS A 65 -17.12 17.82 -14.72
N LYS A 66 -15.96 18.30 -14.25
CA LYS A 66 -14.78 18.55 -15.10
C LYS A 66 -14.14 17.28 -15.66
N THR A 67 -14.52 16.09 -15.17
CA THR A 67 -14.05 14.81 -15.73
C THR A 67 -14.92 14.30 -16.89
N GLU A 68 -16.11 14.88 -17.11
CA GLU A 68 -17.05 14.43 -18.14
C GLU A 68 -16.48 14.54 -19.57
N ASP A 69 -15.68 15.57 -19.83
CA ASP A 69 -15.00 15.79 -21.11
C ASP A 69 -13.65 15.04 -21.23
N GLY A 70 -13.26 14.31 -20.19
CA GLY A 70 -12.00 13.56 -20.12
C GLY A 70 -10.74 14.42 -19.90
N SER A 71 -10.85 15.74 -19.82
CA SER A 71 -9.71 16.63 -19.58
C SER A 71 -9.15 16.50 -18.16
N TRP A 72 -10.01 16.19 -17.20
CA TRP A 72 -9.64 15.83 -15.84
C TRP A 72 -9.89 14.36 -15.56
N LYS A 73 -9.02 13.75 -14.74
CA LYS A 73 -9.19 12.39 -14.24
C LYS A 73 -9.13 12.39 -12.71
N ARG A 74 -10.11 11.76 -12.07
CA ARG A 74 -10.07 11.48 -10.63
C ARG A 74 -9.07 10.36 -10.34
N LEU A 75 -8.26 10.54 -9.31
CA LEU A 75 -7.28 9.55 -8.88
C LEU A 75 -7.83 8.73 -7.71
N PRO A 76 -7.87 7.39 -7.79
CA PRO A 76 -8.22 6.55 -6.65
C PRO A 76 -7.10 6.53 -5.62
N SER A 77 -7.44 6.32 -4.35
CA SER A 77 -6.46 6.20 -3.26
C SER A 77 -6.89 5.13 -2.27
N HIS A 78 -5.97 4.23 -1.94
CA HIS A 78 -6.25 3.04 -1.14
C HIS A 78 -5.38 3.04 0.11
N LYS A 79 -5.71 2.22 1.11
CA LYS A 79 -4.90 2.13 2.34
C LYS A 79 -3.50 1.58 2.09
N SER A 80 -3.35 0.59 1.22
CA SER A 80 -2.06 -0.01 0.89
C SER A 80 -1.61 0.38 -0.52
N VAL A 81 -0.32 0.17 -0.78
CA VAL A 81 0.26 0.32 -2.12
C VAL A 81 0.01 -0.96 -2.92
N SER A 82 -0.39 -0.83 -4.19
CA SER A 82 -0.68 -2.00 -5.01
C SER A 82 0.57 -2.87 -5.19
N PRO A 83 0.43 -4.19 -5.36
CA PRO A 83 1.57 -5.06 -5.65
C PRO A 83 2.36 -4.59 -6.87
N GLN A 84 1.67 -4.14 -7.92
CA GLN A 84 2.29 -3.59 -9.14
C GLN A 84 3.20 -2.40 -8.84
N ARG A 85 2.70 -1.38 -8.13
CA ARG A 85 3.51 -0.20 -7.77
C ARG A 85 4.67 -0.57 -6.84
N THR A 86 4.48 -1.58 -5.98
CA THR A 86 5.53 -2.07 -5.10
C THR A 86 6.69 -2.71 -5.88
N GLU A 87 6.38 -3.50 -6.92
CA GLU A 87 7.41 -4.10 -7.79
C GLU A 87 8.11 -3.05 -8.67
N GLU A 88 7.38 -2.06 -9.17
CA GLU A 88 7.99 -0.92 -9.89
C GLU A 88 9.01 -0.20 -8.99
N VAL A 89 8.63 0.17 -7.77
CA VAL A 89 9.53 0.85 -6.82
C VAL A 89 10.76 0.00 -6.49
N LYS A 90 10.62 -1.31 -6.28
CA LYS A 90 11.77 -2.21 -6.08
C LYS A 90 12.74 -2.22 -7.26
N THR A 91 12.21 -2.08 -8.48
CA THR A 91 13.03 -2.04 -9.69
C THR A 91 13.90 -0.77 -9.75
N PHE A 92 13.34 0.37 -9.34
CA PHE A 92 14.08 1.65 -9.30
C PHE A 92 14.99 1.78 -8.06
N PHE A 93 14.66 1.09 -6.95
CA PHE A 93 15.41 1.16 -5.69
C PHE A 93 15.78 -0.25 -5.18
N PRO A 94 16.75 -0.94 -5.83
CA PRO A 94 17.09 -2.33 -5.51
C PRO A 94 17.74 -2.50 -4.13
N ASP A 95 18.35 -1.44 -3.58
CA ASP A 95 18.98 -1.46 -2.26
C ASP A 95 17.98 -1.30 -1.10
N ALA A 96 16.69 -1.10 -1.40
CA ALA A 96 15.65 -1.08 -0.39
C ALA A 96 15.59 -2.46 0.29
N LYS A 97 16.04 -2.54 1.55
CA LYS A 97 16.09 -3.79 2.32
C LYS A 97 14.73 -4.51 2.24
N PRO A 98 14.69 -5.84 2.02
CA PRO A 98 13.45 -6.59 2.09
C PRO A 98 12.87 -6.46 3.51
N ILE A 99 11.81 -5.66 3.63
CA ILE A 99 11.15 -5.38 4.90
C ILE A 99 10.39 -6.66 5.29
N LYS A 100 10.91 -7.40 6.29
CA LYS A 100 10.29 -8.64 6.80
C LYS A 100 8.94 -8.35 7.49
N GLU A 101 8.00 -9.30 7.27
CA GLU A 101 6.75 -9.62 7.99
C GLU A 101 5.68 -8.55 8.30
N HIS A 102 6.00 -7.25 8.48
CA HIS A 102 5.01 -6.22 8.85
C HIS A 102 4.34 -5.49 7.67
N MET A 103 4.67 -5.83 6.43
CA MET A 103 4.06 -5.20 5.23
C MET A 103 2.54 -5.44 5.14
N SER A 104 2.00 -6.48 5.76
CA SER A 104 0.54 -6.72 5.79
C SER A 104 -0.24 -5.62 6.53
N GLN A 105 0.42 -4.88 7.43
CA GLN A 105 -0.16 -3.78 8.18
C GLN A 105 0.28 -2.39 7.68
N ALA A 106 1.25 -2.32 6.75
CA ALA A 106 1.73 -1.06 6.23
C ALA A 106 0.63 -0.33 5.45
N GLN A 107 0.43 0.95 5.79
CA GLN A 107 -0.57 1.80 5.15
C GLN A 107 0.08 3.08 4.65
N LEU A 108 -0.47 3.65 3.58
CA LEU A 108 -0.17 5.00 3.17
C LEU A 108 -0.49 5.94 4.32
N PHE A 109 0.47 6.78 4.70
CA PHE A 109 0.35 7.66 5.85
C PHE A 109 -0.91 8.56 5.80
N PRO A 110 -1.27 9.21 4.68
CA PRO A 110 -2.52 9.97 4.60
C PRO A 110 -3.80 9.11 4.66
N ARG A 111 -3.71 7.78 4.64
CA ARG A 111 -4.85 6.85 4.72
C ARG A 111 -4.81 5.95 5.97
N SER A 112 -3.88 6.21 6.90
CA SER A 112 -3.69 5.37 8.09
C SER A 112 -4.68 5.65 9.21
N LEU A 113 -5.43 6.75 9.13
CA LEU A 113 -6.42 7.16 10.11
C LEU A 113 -7.83 6.79 9.63
N GLU A 114 -8.73 6.62 10.59
CA GLU A 114 -10.14 6.29 10.31
C GLU A 114 -10.88 7.47 9.67
N GLU A 115 -12.01 7.13 9.05
CA GLU A 115 -12.89 8.07 8.36
C GLU A 115 -13.23 9.27 9.26
N GLY A 116 -13.07 10.48 8.72
CA GLY A 116 -13.37 11.74 9.38
C GLY A 116 -12.40 12.15 10.48
N LEU A 117 -11.56 11.23 11.00
CA LEU A 117 -10.62 11.51 12.09
C LEU A 117 -9.31 12.12 11.57
N GLY A 118 -8.88 11.69 10.39
CA GLY A 118 -7.59 12.05 9.79
C GLY A 118 -7.70 12.88 8.51
N PHE A 119 -7.09 12.38 7.43
CA PHE A 119 -7.05 13.07 6.15
C PHE A 119 -8.18 12.59 5.25
N GLU A 120 -9.17 13.44 5.03
CA GLU A 120 -10.19 13.23 4.01
C GLU A 120 -9.76 13.98 2.75
N TYR A 121 -9.52 13.26 1.66
CA TYR A 121 -9.09 13.90 0.42
C TYR A 121 -9.47 13.13 -0.84
N ALA A 122 -9.52 13.87 -1.95
CA ALA A 122 -9.57 13.35 -3.30
C ALA A 122 -8.67 14.18 -4.23
N MET A 123 -8.03 13.53 -5.19
CA MET A 123 -7.16 14.19 -6.15
C MET A 123 -7.71 14.08 -7.57
N PHE A 124 -7.52 15.14 -8.34
CA PHE A 124 -7.88 15.23 -9.75
C PHE A 124 -6.67 15.72 -10.54
N HIS A 125 -6.38 15.09 -11.66
CA HIS A 125 -5.26 15.44 -12.51
C HIS A 125 -5.73 15.82 -13.91
N ASN A 126 -5.21 16.92 -14.43
CA ASN A 126 -5.32 17.31 -15.82
C ASN A 126 -3.97 17.08 -16.49
N HIS A 127 -3.96 16.18 -17.48
CA HIS A 127 -2.75 15.77 -18.16
C HIS A 127 -2.19 16.86 -19.10
N VAL A 128 -3.07 17.61 -19.75
CA VAL A 128 -2.68 18.68 -20.69
C VAL A 128 -2.04 19.85 -19.94
N GLU A 129 -2.60 20.22 -18.79
CA GLU A 129 -2.08 21.30 -17.95
C GLU A 129 -0.92 20.86 -17.03
N ASN A 130 -0.60 19.55 -16.99
CA ASN A 130 0.24 18.92 -15.98
C ASN A 130 -0.07 19.43 -14.55
N ARG A 131 -1.35 19.38 -14.20
CA ARG A 131 -1.88 19.99 -12.98
C ARG A 131 -2.64 18.96 -12.16
N THR A 132 -2.18 18.76 -10.92
CA THR A 132 -2.93 18.00 -9.92
C THR A 132 -3.56 18.95 -8.91
N VAL A 133 -4.86 18.76 -8.65
CA VAL A 133 -5.59 19.45 -7.59
C VAL A 133 -6.01 18.41 -6.54
N CYS A 134 -5.75 18.73 -5.27
CA CYS A 134 -6.21 17.97 -4.13
C CYS A 134 -7.30 18.75 -3.40
N ILE A 135 -8.46 18.13 -3.21
CA ILE A 135 -9.49 18.61 -2.30
C ILE A 135 -9.23 17.92 -0.97
N PHE A 136 -9.05 18.70 0.08
CA PHE A 136 -8.63 18.19 1.39
C PHE A 136 -9.46 18.79 2.52
N GLN A 137 -9.89 17.92 3.43
CA GLN A 137 -10.51 18.22 4.70
C GLN A 137 -9.72 17.55 5.82
N GLY A 138 -9.29 18.33 6.82
CA GLY A 138 -8.55 17.82 7.97
C GLY A 138 -9.45 17.53 9.16
N GLY A 139 -9.39 16.30 9.68
CA GLY A 139 -10.09 15.83 10.86
C GLY A 139 -9.45 16.25 12.19
N PRO A 140 -10.08 15.91 13.33
CA PRO A 140 -9.65 16.32 14.67
C PRO A 140 -8.27 15.80 15.06
N TYR A 141 -7.81 14.67 14.53
CA TYR A 141 -6.50 14.08 14.89
C TYR A 141 -5.33 14.76 14.19
N LEU A 142 -5.58 15.65 13.24
CA LEU A 142 -4.55 16.43 12.56
C LEU A 142 -4.27 17.76 13.26
N GLN A 143 -4.70 17.93 14.52
CA GLN A 143 -4.57 19.18 15.25
C GLN A 143 -3.10 19.52 15.57
N GLY A 144 -2.73 20.79 15.36
CA GLY A 144 -1.53 21.38 15.93
C GLY A 144 -1.89 22.19 17.18
N VAL A 145 -1.93 23.51 17.05
CA VAL A 145 -2.51 24.37 18.08
C VAL A 145 -4.04 24.19 18.12
N PRO A 146 -4.71 24.37 19.28
CA PRO A 146 -6.15 24.17 19.41
C PRO A 146 -6.94 24.95 18.35
N GLY A 147 -7.77 24.24 17.58
CA GLY A 147 -8.60 24.85 16.52
C GLY A 147 -8.01 24.78 15.10
N PHE A 148 -6.73 24.43 14.95
CA PHE A 148 -6.03 24.51 13.66
C PHE A 148 -5.27 23.23 13.32
N LEU A 149 -5.09 22.98 12.02
CA LEU A 149 -4.31 21.85 11.52
C LEU A 149 -2.82 22.02 11.85
N HIS A 150 -2.16 20.91 12.18
CA HIS A 150 -0.74 20.84 12.41
C HIS A 150 0.02 21.15 11.11
N GLY A 151 1.09 21.94 11.20
CA GLY A 151 1.90 22.32 10.03
C GLY A 151 2.44 21.10 9.28
N GLY A 152 2.81 20.04 10.00
CA GLY A 152 3.21 18.76 9.41
C GLY A 152 2.09 18.06 8.65
N ALA A 153 0.84 18.12 9.11
CA ALA A 153 -0.30 17.52 8.38
C ALA A 153 -0.60 18.28 7.09
N ILE A 154 -0.48 19.61 7.12
CA ILE A 154 -0.58 20.44 5.91
C ILE A 154 0.56 20.09 4.94
N ALA A 155 1.79 20.01 5.44
CA ALA A 155 2.95 19.62 4.64
C ALA A 155 2.79 18.23 4.02
N THR A 156 2.23 17.26 4.75
CA THR A 156 1.90 15.92 4.23
C THR A 156 0.96 15.98 3.04
N MET A 157 -0.09 16.80 3.09
CA MET A 157 -1.02 16.90 1.97
C MET A 157 -0.42 17.65 0.78
N ILE A 158 0.45 18.64 1.03
CA ILE A 158 1.21 19.30 -0.03
C ILE A 158 2.15 18.28 -0.70
N ASP A 159 2.99 17.58 0.07
CA ASP A 159 3.92 16.55 -0.41
C ASP A 159 3.20 15.46 -1.20
N SER A 160 2.10 14.93 -0.66
CA SER A 160 1.29 13.91 -1.35
C SER A 160 0.76 14.40 -2.70
N THR A 161 0.35 15.67 -2.78
CA THR A 161 -0.24 16.25 -4.00
C THR A 161 0.83 16.54 -5.06
N VAL A 162 1.92 17.20 -4.67
CA VAL A 162 3.02 17.53 -5.61
C VAL A 162 3.79 16.28 -6.02
N GLY A 163 3.98 15.34 -5.10
CA GLY A 163 4.55 14.03 -5.37
C GLY A 163 3.70 13.24 -6.35
N MET A 164 2.38 13.18 -6.16
CA MET A 164 1.48 12.55 -7.14
C MET A 164 1.53 13.24 -8.51
N CYS A 165 1.61 14.57 -8.55
CA CYS A 165 1.79 15.30 -9.81
C CYS A 165 3.08 14.90 -10.53
N ALA A 166 4.21 14.82 -9.80
CA ALA A 166 5.48 14.39 -10.36
C ALA A 166 5.44 12.92 -10.81
N VAL A 167 4.79 12.04 -10.04
CA VAL A 167 4.65 10.62 -10.41
C VAL A 167 3.87 10.45 -11.71
N LEU A 168 2.80 11.22 -11.91
CA LEU A 168 1.99 11.17 -13.13
C LEU A 168 2.71 11.74 -14.35
N ALA A 169 3.70 12.61 -14.16
CA ALA A 169 4.50 13.18 -15.23
C ALA A 169 5.72 12.30 -15.59
N GLU A 170 6.45 11.81 -14.59
CA GLU A 170 7.80 11.23 -14.76
C GLU A 170 7.95 9.78 -14.25
N GLY A 171 6.88 9.17 -13.72
CA GLY A 171 6.91 7.81 -13.18
C GLY A 171 7.39 7.74 -11.73
N VAL A 172 8.31 6.83 -11.40
CA VAL A 172 8.72 6.61 -10.01
C VAL A 172 9.70 7.71 -9.57
N VAL A 173 9.30 8.54 -8.59
CA VAL A 173 10.09 9.66 -8.07
C VAL A 173 10.05 9.73 -6.54
N MET A 174 11.02 10.44 -5.95
CA MET A 174 11.08 10.73 -4.51
C MET A 174 11.29 12.21 -4.28
N THR A 175 10.68 12.76 -3.22
CA THR A 175 10.84 14.17 -2.85
C THR A 175 12.28 14.45 -2.40
N ALA A 176 13.00 15.29 -3.15
CA ALA A 176 14.35 15.74 -2.77
C ALA A 176 14.33 17.03 -1.94
N ASN A 177 13.41 17.94 -2.24
CA ASN A 177 13.21 19.20 -1.51
C ASN A 177 11.72 19.53 -1.41
N LEU A 178 11.30 20.00 -0.24
CA LEU A 178 9.96 20.52 0.00
C LEU A 178 10.08 21.84 0.77
N ASN A 179 9.84 22.95 0.09
CA ASN A 179 9.92 24.29 0.67
C ASN A 179 8.51 24.90 0.78
N ILE A 180 8.06 25.15 2.01
CA ILE A 180 6.69 25.59 2.30
C ILE A 180 6.71 26.89 3.09
N ASN A 181 5.96 27.87 2.60
CA ASN A 181 5.69 29.12 3.31
C ASN A 181 4.26 29.13 3.86
N PHE A 182 4.09 28.94 5.17
CA PHE A 182 2.79 28.98 5.84
C PHE A 182 2.33 30.44 6.02
N ARG A 183 1.34 30.86 5.24
CA ARG A 183 0.87 32.26 5.22
C ARG A 183 -0.30 32.55 6.14
N ARG A 184 -1.16 31.55 6.39
CA ARG A 184 -2.35 31.65 7.23
C ARG A 184 -2.61 30.31 7.90
N PHE A 185 -3.24 30.33 9.06
CA PHE A 185 -3.71 29.12 9.72
C PHE A 185 -4.89 28.51 8.95
N ILE A 186 -4.96 27.17 8.95
CA ILE A 186 -6.06 26.42 8.37
C ILE A 186 -6.89 25.85 9.51
N CYS A 187 -8.16 26.27 9.59
CA CYS A 187 -9.10 25.74 10.57
C CYS A 187 -9.44 24.29 10.24
N LYS A 188 -9.53 23.44 11.26
CA LYS A 188 -10.18 22.13 11.11
C LYS A 188 -11.68 22.33 10.87
N THR A 189 -12.26 21.47 10.05
CA THR A 189 -13.69 21.53 9.76
C THR A 189 -14.47 21.22 11.03
N ARG A 190 -15.44 22.07 11.37
CA ARG A 190 -16.36 21.79 12.48
C ARG A 190 -17.33 20.71 11.99
N SER A 191 -17.29 19.54 12.63
CA SER A 191 -18.29 18.47 12.45
C SER A 191 -19.67 18.95 12.88
#